data_AF-A0A9W8R4R6-F1
#
_entry.id   AF-A0A9W8R4R6-F1
#
_cell.length_a   1.000
_cell.length_b   1.000
_cell.length_c   1.000
_cell.angle_alpha   90.00
_cell.angle_beta   90.00
_cell.angle_gamma   90.00
#
_symmetry.space_group_name_H-M   'P 1'
#
loop_
_entity.id
_entity.type
_entity.pdbx_description
1 polymer ?
#
loop_
_entity_poly.entity_id
_entity_poly.type
_entity_poly.pdbx_seq_one_letter_code
_entity_poly.pdbx_strand_id
1 'polypeptide(L)'
;MYLLGDVSYEGYKAYWHNQRVRDPTIQLTARQEKITGLPAIETRVVKPGEVSPLEDYRTVMVQRAIFQSVASMGLPAFTIHSVVRYSGRAMKDMKNKMIRTWAPIGLGLAVVPFLPAMFDEPVENAVEWAFHKGFEMYGGKGAVGNAPATGREELLAKKPIKEKEL
;
A
#
# COMPACT_ATOMS: atom_id res chain seq x y z
N MET A 1 14.49 3.11 6.54
CA MET A 1 14.42 1.68 6.93
C MET A 1 13.00 1.28 7.40
N TYR A 2 11.94 1.86 6.81
CA TYR A 2 10.53 1.47 7.06
C TYR A 2 9.91 0.85 5.79
N LEU A 3 10.20 1.42 4.62
CA LEU A 3 9.71 0.94 3.31
C LEU A 3 10.13 -0.51 3.01
N LEU A 4 11.41 -0.86 3.24
CA LEU A 4 11.87 -2.24 3.07
C LEU A 4 11.24 -3.22 4.07
N GLY A 5 10.98 -2.76 5.30
CA GLY A 5 10.40 -3.60 6.34
C GLY A 5 8.94 -3.94 6.05
N ASP A 6 8.14 -2.93 5.72
CA ASP A 6 6.73 -3.07 5.34
C ASP A 6 6.55 -3.95 4.09
N VAL A 7 7.28 -3.64 3.02
CA VAL A 7 7.24 -4.40 1.76
C VAL A 7 7.69 -5.85 1.96
N SER A 8 8.74 -6.09 2.77
CA SER A 8 9.21 -7.45 3.05
C SER A 8 8.22 -8.23 3.91
N TYR A 9 7.61 -7.59 4.91
CA TYR A 9 6.64 -8.24 5.80
C TYR A 9 5.37 -8.63 5.05
N GLU A 10 4.82 -7.70 4.27
CA GLU A 10 3.62 -7.95 3.48
C GLU A 10 3.89 -8.91 2.31
N GLY A 11 5.06 -8.81 1.69
CA GLY A 11 5.54 -9.77 0.70
C GLY A 11 5.67 -11.18 1.26
N TYR A 12 6.15 -11.32 2.50
CA TYR A 12 6.24 -12.62 3.18
C TYR A 12 4.85 -13.22 3.45
N LYS A 13 3.87 -12.41 3.86
CA LYS A 13 2.49 -12.87 4.04
C LYS A 13 1.87 -13.31 2.72
N ALA A 14 1.99 -12.49 1.68
CA ALA A 14 1.47 -12.81 0.34
C ALA A 14 2.13 -14.08 -0.23
N TYR A 15 3.43 -14.27 0.00
CA TYR A 15 4.14 -15.48 -0.42
C TYR A 15 3.55 -16.76 0.19
N TRP A 16 3.25 -16.77 1.49
CA TRP A 16 2.62 -17.93 2.13
C TRP A 16 1.16 -18.13 1.72
N HIS A 17 0.43 -17.05 1.47
CA HIS A 17 -0.90 -17.14 0.91
C HIS A 17 -0.88 -17.81 -0.48
N ASN A 18 0.04 -17.38 -1.35
CA ASN A 18 0.18 -17.92 -2.70
C ASN A 18 0.61 -19.39 -2.69
N GLN A 19 1.49 -19.78 -1.76
CA GLN A 19 1.86 -21.19 -1.59
C GLN A 19 0.67 -22.06 -1.19
N ARG A 20 -0.24 -21.56 -0.34
CA ARG A 20 -1.45 -22.30 0.05
C ARG A 20 -2.46 -22.46 -1.07
N VAL A 21 -2.62 -21.43 -1.89
CA VAL A 21 -3.48 -21.52 -3.07
C VAL A 21 -2.94 -22.62 -4.01
N ARG A 22 -1.62 -22.70 -4.18
CA ARG A 22 -0.97 -23.72 -5.02
C ARG A 22 -0.96 -25.12 -4.41
N ASP A 23 -0.70 -25.22 -3.11
CA ASP A 23 -0.67 -26.47 -2.36
C ASP A 23 -1.41 -26.30 -1.02
N PRO A 24 -2.70 -26.67 -0.98
CA PRO A 24 -3.53 -26.59 0.22
C PRO A 24 -3.07 -27.50 1.37
N THR A 25 -2.16 -28.45 1.12
CA THR A 25 -1.69 -29.41 2.14
C THR A 25 -0.53 -28.88 2.98
N ILE A 26 0.01 -27.71 2.62
CA ILE A 26 1.12 -27.08 3.35
C ILE A 26 0.70 -26.73 4.78
N GLN A 27 1.39 -27.36 5.74
CA GLN A 27 1.27 -27.04 7.15
C GLN A 27 2.24 -25.90 7.51
N LEU A 28 1.72 -24.87 8.17
CA LEU A 28 2.56 -23.79 8.71
C LEU A 28 3.06 -24.17 10.09
N THR A 29 4.30 -23.80 10.37
CA THR A 29 4.86 -23.85 11.72
C THR A 29 4.16 -22.82 12.62
N ALA A 30 4.16 -23.04 13.95
CA ALA A 30 3.59 -22.10 14.92
C ALA A 30 4.14 -20.67 14.79
N ARG A 31 5.40 -20.53 14.37
CA ARG A 31 6.01 -19.22 14.08
C ARG A 31 5.41 -18.57 12.84
N GLN A 32 5.22 -19.33 11.76
CA GLN A 32 4.65 -18.83 10.51
C GLN A 32 3.17 -18.49 10.66
N GLU A 33 2.39 -19.31 11.38
CA GLU A 33 1.02 -19.00 11.75
C GLU A 33 0.93 -17.67 12.50
N LYS A 34 1.81 -17.45 13.48
CA LYS A 34 1.86 -16.18 14.23
C LYS A 34 2.18 -14.97 13.34
N ILE A 35 3.07 -15.13 12.37
CA ILE A 35 3.53 -14.03 11.49
C ILE A 35 2.51 -13.72 10.40
N THR A 36 1.93 -14.76 9.79
CA THR A 36 1.04 -14.65 8.64
C THR A 36 -0.43 -14.48 9.02
N GLY A 37 -0.80 -14.91 10.23
CA GLY A 37 -2.20 -14.97 10.67
C GLY A 37 -3.01 -16.09 9.99
N LEU A 38 -2.35 -16.95 9.21
CA LEU A 38 -2.96 -18.10 8.55
C LEU A 38 -2.98 -19.30 9.52
N PRO A 39 -4.07 -20.08 9.59
CA PRO A 39 -4.20 -21.20 10.55
C PRO A 39 -3.15 -22.28 10.26
N ALA A 40 -2.53 -22.91 11.25
CA ALA A 40 -1.46 -23.91 11.03
C ALA A 40 -1.81 -25.00 10.01
N ILE A 41 -3.07 -25.47 10.02
CA ILE A 41 -3.61 -26.46 9.09
C ILE A 41 -4.82 -25.85 8.38
N GLU A 42 -4.87 -25.94 7.05
CA GLU A 42 -6.05 -25.58 6.26
C GLU A 42 -7.12 -26.67 6.45
N THR A 43 -8.10 -26.45 7.33
CA THR A 43 -9.17 -27.42 7.58
C THR A 43 -10.28 -27.40 6.53
N ARG A 44 -10.25 -26.42 5.63
CA ARG A 44 -11.17 -26.31 4.49
C ARG A 44 -10.65 -27.19 3.35
N VAL A 45 -11.55 -27.94 2.72
CA VAL A 45 -11.24 -28.65 1.47
C VAL A 45 -11.13 -27.62 0.35
N VAL A 46 -9.97 -27.00 0.23
CA VAL A 46 -9.65 -26.06 -0.85
C VAL A 46 -9.02 -26.86 -1.98
N LYS A 47 -9.57 -26.72 -3.20
CA LYS A 47 -8.93 -27.31 -4.38
C LYS A 47 -7.65 -26.51 -4.68
N PRO A 48 -6.54 -27.16 -5.06
CA PRO A 48 -5.38 -26.46 -5.61
C PRO A 48 -5.83 -25.52 -6.73
N GLY A 49 -5.44 -24.25 -6.61
CA GLY A 49 -5.81 -23.19 -7.54
C GLY A 49 -4.59 -22.51 -8.13
N GLU A 50 -4.81 -21.74 -9.18
CA GLU A 50 -3.79 -20.84 -9.73
C GLU A 50 -3.93 -19.45 -9.10
N VAL A 51 -2.79 -18.86 -8.73
CA VAL A 51 -2.75 -17.48 -8.23
C VAL A 51 -2.76 -16.55 -9.43
N SER A 52 -3.67 -15.58 -9.45
CA SER A 52 -3.70 -14.60 -10.53
C SER A 52 -2.41 -13.76 -10.53
N PRO A 53 -1.87 -13.39 -11.70
CA PRO A 53 -0.72 -12.50 -11.82
C PRO A 53 -0.79 -11.22 -10.95
N LEU A 54 -1.98 -10.65 -10.79
CA LEU A 54 -2.22 -9.48 -9.94
C LEU A 54 -2.04 -9.76 -8.43
N GLU A 55 -2.34 -10.99 -8.01
CA GLU A 55 -2.21 -11.47 -6.62
C GLU A 55 -0.86 -12.14 -6.35
N ASP A 56 0.02 -12.25 -7.35
CA ASP A 56 1.36 -12.77 -7.13
C ASP A 56 2.10 -11.90 -6.09
N TYR A 57 2.77 -12.54 -5.12
CA TYR A 57 3.49 -11.85 -4.05
C TYR A 57 4.50 -10.84 -4.60
N ARG A 58 5.08 -11.10 -5.78
CA ARG A 58 5.98 -10.16 -6.46
C ARG A 58 5.24 -8.89 -6.88
N THR A 59 4.05 -9.04 -7.45
CA THR A 59 3.18 -7.93 -7.82
C THR A 59 2.75 -7.15 -6.60
N VAL A 60 2.33 -7.82 -5.52
CA VAL A 60 1.97 -7.18 -4.25
C VAL A 60 3.14 -6.37 -3.68
N MET A 61 4.35 -6.93 -3.67
CA MET A 61 5.55 -6.23 -3.20
C MET A 61 5.87 -4.99 -4.04
N VAL A 62 5.76 -5.10 -5.37
CA VAL A 62 6.00 -3.98 -6.29
C VAL A 62 4.95 -2.88 -6.06
N GLN A 63 3.67 -3.26 -5.97
CA GLN A 63 2.58 -2.32 -5.75
C GLN A 63 2.76 -1.57 -4.43
N ARG A 64 3.06 -2.27 -3.34
CA ARG A 64 3.33 -1.66 -2.03
C ARG A 64 4.58 -0.77 -2.04
N ALA A 65 5.65 -1.17 -2.72
CA ALA A 65 6.84 -0.34 -2.84
C ALA A 65 6.56 0.98 -3.59
N ILE A 66 5.78 0.91 -4.67
CA ILE A 66 5.34 2.10 -5.42
C ILE A 66 4.46 2.98 -4.53
N PHE A 67 3.41 2.41 -3.94
CA PHE A 67 2.51 3.12 -3.04
C PHE A 67 3.29 3.84 -1.92
N GLN A 68 4.10 3.11 -1.17
CA GLN A 68 4.88 3.65 -0.06
C GLN A 68 5.89 4.71 -0.50
N SER A 69 6.56 4.53 -1.64
CA SER A 69 7.54 5.53 -2.10
C SER A 69 6.86 6.83 -2.54
N VAL A 70 5.72 6.73 -3.24
CA VAL A 70 4.97 7.88 -3.75
C VAL A 70 4.22 8.59 -2.62
N ALA A 71 3.46 7.84 -1.81
CA ALA A 71 2.64 8.38 -0.73
C ALA A 71 3.49 8.93 0.43
N SER A 72 4.54 8.22 0.86
CA SER A 72 5.28 8.60 2.08
C SER A 72 6.44 9.57 1.83
N MET A 73 6.96 9.68 0.61
CA MET A 73 8.14 10.51 0.33
C MET A 73 7.95 11.45 -0.85
N GLY A 74 7.45 10.96 -1.99
CA GLY A 74 7.36 11.75 -3.21
C GLY A 74 6.38 12.91 -3.12
N LEU A 75 5.10 12.61 -2.91
CA LEU A 75 4.02 13.60 -2.93
C LEU A 75 4.08 14.58 -1.74
N PRO A 76 4.34 14.13 -0.49
CA PRO A 76 4.50 15.05 0.63
C PRO A 76 5.68 16.02 0.42
N ALA A 77 6.84 15.52 -0.02
CA ALA A 77 8.01 16.37 -0.24
C ALA A 77 7.76 17.38 -1.36
N PHE A 78 7.18 16.94 -2.47
CA PHE A 78 6.81 17.82 -3.59
C PHE A 78 5.84 18.91 -3.14
N THR A 79 4.85 18.56 -2.31
CA THR A 79 3.82 19.49 -1.83
C THR A 79 4.41 20.52 -0.88
N ILE A 80 5.13 20.09 0.15
CA ILE A 80 5.78 21.01 1.10
C ILE A 80 6.75 21.93 0.36
N HIS A 81 7.58 21.37 -0.52
CA HIS A 81 8.52 22.16 -1.32
C HIS A 81 7.80 23.19 -2.19
N SER A 82 6.72 22.79 -2.86
CA SER A 82 5.92 23.69 -3.70
C SER A 82 5.27 24.80 -2.88
N VAL A 83 4.68 24.48 -1.74
CA VAL A 83 4.08 25.47 -0.82
C VAL A 83 5.12 26.49 -0.37
N VAL A 84 6.28 26.03 0.12
CA VAL A 84 7.37 26.93 0.55
C VAL A 84 7.88 27.78 -0.61
N ARG A 85 8.08 27.18 -1.80
CA ARG A 85 8.59 27.88 -2.99
C ARG A 85 7.63 28.96 -3.48
N TYR A 86 6.35 28.63 -3.63
CA TYR A 86 5.37 29.55 -4.19
C TYR A 86 4.96 30.62 -3.18
N SER A 87 4.83 30.29 -1.89
CA SER A 87 4.62 31.30 -0.85
C SER A 87 5.83 32.24 -0.73
N GLY A 88 7.05 31.72 -0.79
CA GLY A 88 8.27 32.53 -0.83
C GLY A 88 8.31 33.48 -2.03
N ARG A 89 7.88 33.00 -3.21
CA ARG A 89 7.77 33.84 -4.41
C ARG A 89 6.69 34.91 -4.27
N ALA A 90 5.55 34.59 -3.66
CA ALA A 90 4.48 35.54 -3.42
C ALA A 90 4.86 36.62 -2.39
N MET A 91 5.68 36.27 -1.40
CA MET A 91 6.10 37.18 -0.31
C MET A 91 7.42 37.91 -0.57
N LYS A 92 8.00 37.76 -1.77
CA LYS A 92 9.35 38.28 -2.09
C LYS A 92 9.49 39.80 -1.90
N ASP A 93 8.43 40.55 -2.17
CA ASP A 93 8.41 42.02 -2.14
C ASP A 93 7.95 42.59 -0.79
N MET A 94 7.77 41.74 0.22
CA MET A 94 7.38 42.19 1.56
C MET A 94 8.52 42.97 2.24
N LYS A 95 8.20 44.19 2.67
CA LYS A 95 9.14 45.10 3.38
C LYS A 95 9.72 44.47 4.65
N ASN A 96 8.94 43.66 5.36
CA ASN A 96 9.39 42.99 6.59
C ASN A 96 10.21 41.72 6.27
N LYS A 97 11.49 41.73 6.67
CA LYS A 97 12.42 40.61 6.49
C LYS A 97 12.01 39.35 7.27
N MET A 98 11.41 39.49 8.46
CA MET A 98 10.97 38.34 9.24
C MET A 98 9.88 37.55 8.51
N ILE A 99 8.90 38.25 7.95
CA ILE A 99 7.80 37.59 7.23
C ILE A 99 8.34 36.89 5.97
N ARG A 100 9.21 37.56 5.22
CA ARG A 100 9.81 36.99 3.99
C ARG A 100 10.57 35.69 4.23
N THR A 101 11.23 35.57 5.38
CA THR A 101 12.00 34.38 5.74
C THR A 101 11.13 33.29 6.37
N TRP A 102 10.29 33.65 7.34
CA TRP A 102 9.63 32.66 8.20
C TRP A 102 8.23 32.27 7.75
N ALA A 103 7.49 33.16 7.08
CA ALA A 103 6.12 32.85 6.67
C ALA A 103 6.05 31.70 5.64
N PRO A 104 6.92 31.63 4.61
CA PRO A 104 6.91 30.49 3.69
C PRO A 104 7.19 29.14 4.38
N ILE A 105 8.13 29.14 5.35
CA ILE A 105 8.47 27.95 6.14
C ILE A 105 7.29 27.55 7.03
N GLY A 106 6.68 28.53 7.72
CA GLY A 106 5.51 28.32 8.54
C GLY A 106 4.33 27.75 7.75
N LEU A 107 4.09 28.24 6.53
CA LEU A 107 3.07 27.70 5.63
C LEU A 107 3.39 26.27 5.19
N GLY A 108 4.64 25.96 4.86
CA GLY A 108 5.06 24.59 4.55
C GLY A 108 4.81 23.62 5.69
N LEU A 109 5.14 24.01 6.92
CA LEU A 109 4.91 23.19 8.13
C LEU A 109 3.41 23.05 8.46
N ALA A 110 2.62 24.11 8.25
CA ALA A 110 1.19 24.09 8.52
C ALA A 110 0.42 23.07 7.65
N VAL A 111 0.94 22.72 6.48
CA VAL A 111 0.30 21.76 5.57
C VAL A 111 0.58 20.30 5.97
N VAL A 112 1.67 20.02 6.67
CA VAL A 112 2.13 18.65 7.02
C VAL A 112 1.04 17.76 7.66
N PRO A 113 0.24 18.23 8.63
CA PRO A 113 -0.78 17.40 9.29
C PRO A 113 -1.89 16.91 8.35
N PHE A 114 -2.09 17.58 7.21
CA PHE A 114 -3.17 17.28 6.26
C PHE A 114 -2.72 16.37 5.11
N LEU A 115 -1.41 16.17 4.95
CA LEU A 115 -0.85 15.41 3.83
C LEU A 115 -1.34 13.95 3.77
N PRO A 116 -1.43 13.21 4.89
CA PRO A 116 -1.92 11.83 4.85
C PRO A 116 -3.31 11.74 4.24
N ALA A 117 -4.25 12.59 4.70
CA ALA A 117 -5.62 12.60 4.21
C ALA A 117 -5.73 13.06 2.74
N MET A 118 -4.82 13.91 2.26
CA MET A 118 -4.84 14.39 0.87
C MET A 118 -4.24 13.39 -0.13
N PHE A 119 -3.34 12.52 0.31
CA PHE A 119 -2.55 11.69 -0.60
C PHE A 119 -2.68 10.19 -0.37
N ASP A 120 -2.75 9.69 0.86
CA ASP A 120 -2.61 8.26 1.12
C ASP A 120 -3.71 7.45 0.42
N GLU A 121 -5.00 7.69 0.71
CA GLU A 121 -6.11 6.95 0.10
C GLU A 121 -6.25 7.22 -1.42
N PRO A 122 -6.15 8.45 -1.94
CA PRO A 122 -6.21 8.69 -3.38
C PRO A 122 -5.08 8.00 -4.16
N VAL A 123 -3.87 7.97 -3.61
CA VAL A 123 -2.71 7.32 -4.24
C VAL A 123 -2.85 5.81 -4.20
N GLU A 124 -3.36 5.25 -3.11
CA GLU A 124 -3.64 3.81 -2.98
C GLU A 124 -4.61 3.37 -4.07
N ASN A 125 -5.77 4.03 -4.15
CA ASN A 125 -6.81 3.75 -5.13
C ASN A 125 -6.29 3.92 -6.56
N ALA A 126 -5.49 4.96 -6.83
CA ALA A 126 -4.92 5.19 -8.16
C ALA A 126 -3.92 4.08 -8.56
N VAL A 127 -3.06 3.67 -7.64
CA VAL A 127 -2.07 2.61 -7.88
C VAL A 127 -2.78 1.27 -8.07
N GLU A 128 -3.73 0.91 -7.22
CA GLU A 128 -4.53 -0.31 -7.34
C GLU A 128 -5.29 -0.37 -8.66
N TRP A 129 -5.99 0.72 -9.00
CA TRP A 129 -6.73 0.81 -10.25
C TRP A 129 -5.81 0.67 -11.46
N ALA A 130 -4.64 1.30 -11.44
CA ALA A 130 -3.67 1.22 -12.52
C ALA A 130 -3.14 -0.21 -12.70
N PHE A 131 -2.83 -0.90 -11.60
CA PHE A 131 -2.40 -2.30 -11.64
C PHE A 131 -3.51 -3.21 -12.15
N HIS A 132 -4.72 -3.10 -11.58
CA HIS A 132 -5.85 -3.90 -12.02
C HIS A 132 -6.11 -3.71 -13.51
N LYS A 133 -6.19 -2.46 -13.99
CA LYS A 133 -6.42 -2.18 -15.41
C LYS A 133 -5.27 -2.62 -16.30
N GLY A 134 -4.02 -2.48 -15.85
CA GLY A 134 -2.86 -2.97 -16.58
C GLY A 134 -2.90 -4.48 -16.76
N PHE A 135 -3.06 -5.24 -15.68
CA PHE A 135 -3.14 -6.70 -15.73
C PHE A 135 -4.36 -7.19 -16.51
N GLU A 136 -5.53 -6.57 -16.32
CA GLU A 136 -6.74 -6.88 -17.08
C GLU A 136 -6.56 -6.65 -18.58
N MET A 137 -5.87 -5.57 -18.98
CA MET A 137 -5.64 -5.23 -20.38
C MET A 137 -4.70 -6.22 -21.07
N TYR A 138 -3.61 -6.64 -20.41
CA TYR A 138 -2.62 -7.52 -21.01
C TYR A 138 -2.92 -9.02 -20.86
N GLY A 139 -3.57 -9.43 -19.77
CA GLY A 139 -3.82 -10.84 -19.47
C GLY A 139 -5.30 -11.21 -19.30
N GLY A 140 -6.22 -10.28 -19.57
CA GLY A 140 -7.66 -10.51 -19.47
C GLY A 140 -8.14 -10.72 -18.03
N LYS A 141 -9.38 -11.21 -17.90
CA LYS A 141 -9.99 -11.45 -16.58
C LYS A 141 -9.23 -12.49 -15.74
N GLY A 142 -8.55 -13.44 -16.36
CA GLY A 142 -7.73 -14.43 -15.65
C GLY A 142 -6.52 -13.81 -14.94
N ALA A 143 -6.01 -12.67 -15.42
CA ALA A 143 -4.87 -12.00 -14.82
C ALA A 143 -5.18 -11.25 -13.52
N VAL A 144 -6.45 -10.86 -13.33
CA VAL A 144 -6.95 -10.14 -12.15
C VAL A 144 -7.84 -11.00 -11.26
N GLY A 145 -8.34 -12.13 -11.76
CA GLY A 145 -9.20 -13.05 -11.01
C GLY A 145 -10.48 -12.36 -10.54
N ASN A 146 -10.77 -12.51 -9.24
CA ASN A 146 -11.89 -11.85 -8.58
C ASN A 146 -11.47 -10.60 -7.79
N ALA A 147 -10.24 -10.10 -7.99
CA ALA A 147 -9.75 -8.94 -7.28
C ALA A 147 -10.56 -7.69 -7.66
N PRO A 148 -10.93 -6.84 -6.69
CA PRO A 148 -11.58 -5.57 -7.02
C PRO A 148 -10.57 -4.61 -7.65
N ALA A 149 -11.09 -3.62 -8.39
CA ALA A 149 -10.25 -2.60 -9.02
C ALA A 149 -9.59 -1.65 -8.00
N THR A 150 -10.19 -1.48 -6.82
CA THR A 150 -9.70 -0.68 -5.69
C THR A 150 -10.18 -1.29 -4.35
N GLY A 151 -9.59 -0.89 -3.23
CA GLY A 151 -9.85 -1.40 -1.89
C GLY A 151 -9.29 -2.80 -1.62
N ARG A 152 -8.31 -3.26 -2.41
CA ARG A 152 -7.78 -4.64 -2.29
C ARG A 152 -6.89 -4.77 -1.06
N GLU A 153 -6.03 -3.80 -0.81
CA GLU A 153 -5.15 -3.81 0.36
C GLU A 153 -5.95 -3.82 1.67
N GLU A 154 -7.09 -3.12 1.74
CA GLU A 154 -8.00 -3.21 2.90
C GLU A 154 -8.56 -4.63 3.12
N LEU A 155 -8.88 -5.35 2.03
CA LEU A 155 -9.33 -6.75 2.11
C LEU A 155 -8.22 -7.67 2.59
N LEU A 156 -6.97 -7.43 2.16
CA LEU A 156 -5.80 -8.18 2.61
C LEU A 156 -5.43 -7.87 4.07
N ALA A 157 -5.70 -6.65 4.54
CA ALA A 157 -5.43 -6.21 5.90
C ALA A 157 -6.48 -6.72 6.91
N LYS A 158 -7.73 -6.97 6.49
CA LYS A 158 -8.76 -7.58 7.33
C LYS A 158 -8.37 -9.02 7.68
N LYS A 159 -7.83 -9.21 8.89
CA LYS A 159 -7.61 -10.53 9.48
C LYS A 159 -8.90 -11.37 9.36
N PRO A 160 -8.81 -12.68 9.08
CA PRO A 160 -9.97 -13.55 9.22
C PRO A 160 -10.48 -13.38 10.65
N ILE A 161 -11.72 -12.91 10.79
CA ILE A 161 -12.40 -12.82 12.05
C ILE A 161 -12.33 -14.23 12.63
N LYS A 162 -11.67 -14.40 13.79
CA LYS A 162 -11.92 -15.58 14.61
C LYS A 162 -13.41 -15.54 14.89
N GLU A 163 -14.19 -16.35 14.19
CA GLU A 163 -15.52 -16.73 14.63
C GLU A 163 -15.34 -17.12 16.09
N LYS A 164 -15.90 -16.31 16.98
CA LYS A 164 -15.97 -16.66 18.40
C LYS A 164 -16.78 -17.95 18.41
N GLU A 165 -16.12 -19.05 18.76
CA GLU A 165 -16.81 -20.29 19.07
C GLU A 165 -17.88 -19.95 20.13
N LEU A 166 -19.14 -20.16 19.72
CA LEU A 166 -20.33 -20.12 20.56
C LEU A 166 -20.55 -21.52 21.14
#